data_AF-A0A4Z0NRX9-F1
#
_entry.id   AF-A0A4Z0NRX9-F1
#
_cell.length_a   1.000
_cell.length_b   1.000
_cell.length_c   1.000
_cell.angle_alpha   90.00
_cell.angle_beta   90.00
_cell.angle_gamma   90.00
#
_symmetry.space_group_name_H-M   'P 1'
#
loop_
_entity.id
_entity.type
_entity.pdbx_description
1 polymer ?
#
loop_
_entity_poly.entity_id
_entity_poly.type
_entity_poly.pdbx_seq_one_letter_code
_entity_poly.pdbx_strand_id
1 'polypeptide(L)'
;MFAFDTLKLARDLRENAAFSPEQAEGLAAAISSAVQDNVPAKSETAAEFTSVRSEIAVLRTDMKMEFATVRAEVSAFQKDTRNEFGAVRAEMAAFQKETKNEFAAVRAEIATAQKETKSEFAAVRAEMAAAQKETKNEFAAVRAEMAAAQKETKNEFTAVRADMKLLEQRMTIKLGAMLAAFAGILIAAMRVIVH
;
A
#
# COMPACT_ATOMS: atom_id res chain seq x y z
N MET A 1 -55.37 -65.33 -30.12
CA MET A 1 -55.61 -66.41 -29.15
C MET A 1 -55.97 -67.65 -29.95
N PHE A 2 -55.05 -68.60 -30.09
CA PHE A 2 -55.36 -69.88 -30.73
C PHE A 2 -56.15 -70.70 -29.70
N ALA A 3 -57.43 -70.94 -29.95
CA ALA A 3 -58.23 -71.83 -29.11
C ALA A 3 -57.80 -73.27 -29.39
N PHE A 4 -57.29 -73.95 -28.37
CA PHE A 4 -56.98 -75.37 -28.47
C PHE A 4 -58.28 -76.17 -28.44
N ASP A 5 -58.60 -76.89 -29.51
CA ASP A 5 -59.84 -77.65 -29.64
C ASP A 5 -59.69 -79.03 -28.96
N THR A 6 -59.92 -79.03 -27.64
CA THR A 6 -59.81 -80.21 -26.78
C THR A 6 -60.74 -81.35 -27.22
N LEU A 7 -61.93 -81.02 -27.74
CA LEU A 7 -62.92 -82.01 -28.20
C LEU A 7 -62.47 -82.68 -29.50
N LYS A 8 -61.91 -81.90 -30.44
CA LYS A 8 -61.34 -82.45 -31.67
C LYS A 8 -60.14 -83.35 -31.39
N LEU A 9 -59.23 -82.96 -30.48
CA LEU A 9 -58.08 -83.79 -30.12
C LEU A 9 -58.51 -85.09 -29.42
N ALA A 10 -59.47 -85.04 -28.50
CA ALA A 10 -60.00 -86.24 -27.83
C ALA A 10 -60.63 -87.22 -28.83
N ARG A 11 -61.35 -86.72 -29.85
CA ARG A 11 -61.90 -87.55 -30.93
C ARG A 11 -60.81 -88.19 -31.78
N ASP A 12 -59.80 -87.41 -32.21
CA ASP A 12 -58.69 -87.94 -33.01
C ASP A 12 -57.88 -89.02 -32.27
N LEU A 13 -57.65 -88.88 -30.95
CA LEU A 13 -56.96 -89.88 -30.13
C LEU A 13 -57.73 -91.19 -30.01
N ARG A 14 -59.07 -91.11 -29.95
CA ARG A 14 -59.95 -92.28 -29.91
C ARG A 14 -60.00 -92.99 -31.26
N GLU A 15 -60.16 -92.23 -32.34
CA GLU A 15 -60.41 -92.77 -33.69
C GLU A 15 -59.12 -93.24 -34.37
N ASN A 16 -58.01 -92.54 -34.18
CA ASN A 16 -56.77 -92.77 -34.93
C ASN A 16 -55.62 -93.35 -34.09
N ALA A 17 -55.71 -93.32 -32.75
CA ALA A 17 -54.65 -93.80 -31.86
C ALA A 17 -55.08 -94.92 -30.88
N ALA A 18 -56.33 -95.39 -30.95
CA ALA A 18 -56.89 -96.49 -30.17
C ALA A 18 -56.91 -96.30 -28.63
N PHE A 19 -56.99 -95.05 -28.16
CA PHE A 19 -57.15 -94.74 -26.73
C PHE A 19 -58.58 -95.02 -26.26
N SER A 20 -58.76 -95.41 -24.99
CA SER A 20 -60.11 -95.47 -24.40
C SER A 20 -60.72 -94.06 -24.30
N PRO A 21 -62.05 -93.92 -24.23
CA PRO A 21 -62.71 -92.61 -24.08
C PRO A 21 -62.13 -91.80 -22.91
N GLU A 22 -61.94 -92.43 -21.76
CA GLU A 22 -61.43 -91.80 -20.54
C GLU A 22 -59.96 -91.38 -20.69
N GLN A 23 -59.15 -92.20 -21.37
CA GLN A 23 -57.74 -91.90 -21.64
C GLN A 23 -57.58 -90.75 -22.64
N ALA A 24 -58.41 -90.73 -23.69
CA ALA A 24 -58.40 -89.68 -24.72
C ALA A 24 -58.84 -88.33 -24.15
N GLU A 25 -59.90 -88.30 -23.33
CA GLU A 25 -60.38 -87.09 -22.65
C GLU A 25 -59.37 -86.59 -21.61
N GLY A 26 -58.82 -87.49 -20.78
CA GLY A 26 -57.82 -87.14 -19.76
C GLY A 26 -56.54 -86.57 -20.37
N LEU A 27 -56.03 -87.16 -21.46
CA LEU A 27 -54.85 -86.66 -22.16
C LEU A 27 -55.13 -85.34 -22.88
N ALA A 28 -56.26 -85.21 -23.57
CA ALA A 28 -56.63 -83.96 -24.24
C ALA A 28 -56.80 -82.82 -23.23
N ALA A 29 -57.40 -83.07 -22.07
CA ALA A 29 -57.54 -82.11 -20.97
C ALA A 29 -56.18 -81.71 -20.38
N ALA A 30 -55.27 -82.67 -20.15
CA ALA A 30 -53.92 -82.39 -19.64
C ALA A 30 -53.10 -81.52 -20.62
N ILE A 31 -53.18 -81.81 -21.93
CA ILE A 31 -52.51 -80.99 -22.95
C ILE A 31 -53.18 -79.61 -23.07
N SER A 32 -54.52 -79.54 -23.02
CA SER A 32 -55.24 -78.27 -23.03
C SER A 32 -54.85 -77.38 -21.84
N SER A 33 -54.74 -77.93 -20.63
CA SER A 33 -54.28 -77.20 -19.45
C SER A 33 -52.84 -76.73 -19.63
N ALA A 34 -51.92 -77.62 -20.02
CA ALA A 34 -50.52 -77.26 -20.24
C ALA A 34 -50.33 -76.17 -21.31
N VAL A 35 -51.15 -76.17 -22.37
CA VAL A 35 -51.15 -75.13 -23.40
C VAL A 35 -51.76 -73.83 -22.87
N GLN A 36 -52.87 -73.90 -22.12
CA GLN A 36 -53.51 -72.72 -21.52
C GLN A 36 -52.66 -72.05 -20.45
N ASP A 37 -51.82 -72.79 -19.72
CA ASP A 37 -50.92 -72.22 -18.72
C ASP A 37 -49.66 -71.60 -19.36
N ASN A 38 -49.18 -72.16 -20.47
CA ASN A 38 -47.95 -71.72 -21.12
C ASN A 38 -48.14 -70.55 -22.11
N VAL A 39 -49.36 -70.35 -22.64
CA VAL A 39 -49.68 -69.22 -23.54
C VAL A 39 -49.64 -67.85 -22.81
N PRO A 40 -50.26 -67.68 -21.63
CA PRO A 40 -50.15 -66.48 -20.80
C PRO A 40 -48.70 -66.20 -20.42
N ALA A 41 -47.95 -67.21 -19.96
CA ALA A 41 -46.53 -67.07 -19.59
C ALA A 41 -45.67 -66.54 -20.76
N LYS A 42 -45.86 -67.06 -21.98
CA LYS A 42 -45.18 -66.54 -23.18
C LYS A 42 -45.57 -65.10 -23.52
N SER A 43 -46.85 -64.75 -23.32
CA SER A 43 -47.35 -63.40 -23.55
C SER A 43 -46.77 -62.39 -22.55
N GLU A 44 -46.70 -62.77 -21.28
CA GLU A 44 -46.10 -61.98 -20.19
C GLU A 44 -44.60 -61.78 -20.43
N THR A 45 -43.89 -62.86 -20.76
CA THR A 45 -42.46 -62.78 -21.12
C THR A 45 -42.22 -61.85 -22.32
N ALA A 46 -43.08 -61.92 -23.34
CA ALA A 46 -42.99 -61.02 -24.50
C ALA A 46 -43.27 -59.54 -24.12
N ALA A 47 -44.20 -59.29 -23.21
CA ALA A 47 -44.47 -57.96 -22.68
C ALA A 47 -43.28 -57.43 -21.87
N GLU A 48 -42.68 -58.25 -20.99
CA GLU A 48 -41.47 -57.90 -20.24
C GLU A 48 -40.28 -57.59 -21.16
N PHE A 49 -40.05 -58.39 -22.20
CA PHE A 49 -39.01 -58.10 -23.19
C PHE A 49 -39.23 -56.76 -23.91
N THR A 50 -40.50 -56.41 -24.15
CA THR A 50 -40.85 -55.11 -24.76
C THR A 50 -40.59 -53.96 -23.78
N SER A 51 -40.92 -54.13 -22.49
CA SER A 51 -40.62 -53.16 -21.43
C SER A 51 -39.11 -52.94 -21.29
N VAL A 52 -38.33 -54.02 -21.15
CA VAL A 52 -36.87 -53.95 -21.03
C VAL A 52 -36.24 -53.26 -22.24
N ARG A 53 -36.72 -53.53 -23.46
CA ARG A 53 -36.23 -52.82 -24.66
C ARG A 53 -36.54 -51.32 -24.61
N SER A 54 -37.71 -50.94 -24.10
CA SER A 54 -38.08 -49.54 -23.90
C SER A 54 -37.16 -48.87 -22.87
N GLU A 55 -36.95 -49.50 -21.71
CA GLU A 55 -36.05 -49.00 -20.66
C GLU A 55 -34.61 -48.85 -21.15
N ILE A 56 -34.09 -49.83 -21.92
CA ILE A 56 -32.77 -49.73 -22.57
C ILE A 56 -32.70 -48.54 -23.53
N ALA A 57 -33.78 -48.26 -24.27
CA ALA A 57 -33.81 -47.13 -25.20
C ALA A 57 -33.82 -45.78 -24.46
N VAL A 58 -34.56 -45.68 -23.34
CA VAL A 58 -34.56 -44.53 -22.45
C VAL A 58 -33.17 -44.32 -21.84
N LEU A 59 -32.61 -45.35 -21.19
CA LEU A 59 -31.26 -45.30 -20.60
C LEU A 59 -30.20 -44.89 -21.62
N ARG A 60 -30.26 -45.41 -22.85
CA ARG A 60 -29.33 -45.01 -23.92
C ARG A 60 -29.45 -43.54 -24.28
N THR A 61 -30.67 -42.99 -24.23
CA THR A 61 -30.92 -41.57 -24.51
C THR A 61 -30.41 -40.71 -23.36
N ASP A 62 -30.73 -41.07 -22.13
CA ASP A 62 -30.28 -40.37 -20.93
C ASP A 62 -28.75 -40.35 -20.85
N MET A 63 -28.09 -41.49 -21.05
CA MET A 63 -26.63 -41.57 -21.07
C MET A 63 -26.02 -40.66 -22.13
N LYS A 64 -26.62 -40.58 -23.34
CA LYS A 64 -26.13 -39.66 -24.38
C LYS A 64 -26.27 -38.20 -23.97
N MET A 65 -27.37 -37.84 -23.31
CA MET A 65 -27.59 -36.48 -22.81
C MET A 65 -26.58 -36.15 -21.70
N GLU A 66 -26.42 -37.02 -20.70
CA GLU A 66 -25.45 -36.85 -19.62
C GLU A 66 -24.01 -36.71 -20.15
N PHE A 67 -23.61 -37.56 -21.10
CA PHE A 67 -22.29 -37.41 -21.74
C PHE A 67 -22.13 -36.09 -22.50
N ALA A 68 -23.20 -35.58 -23.12
CA ALA A 68 -23.16 -34.28 -23.79
C ALA A 68 -23.03 -33.14 -22.78
N THR A 69 -23.77 -33.20 -21.67
CA THR A 69 -23.71 -32.25 -20.55
C THR A 69 -22.32 -32.22 -19.93
N VAL A 70 -21.78 -33.38 -19.53
CA VAL A 70 -20.42 -33.47 -18.95
C VAL A 70 -19.37 -32.93 -19.93
N ARG A 71 -19.49 -33.21 -21.23
CA ARG A 71 -18.56 -32.65 -22.23
C ARG A 71 -18.64 -31.13 -22.31
N ALA A 72 -19.85 -30.56 -22.22
CA ALA A 72 -20.04 -29.12 -22.20
C ALA A 72 -19.44 -28.49 -20.94
N GLU A 73 -19.69 -29.08 -19.77
CA GLU A 73 -19.14 -28.63 -18.49
C GLU A 73 -17.62 -28.68 -18.46
N VAL A 74 -17.00 -29.77 -18.93
CA VAL A 74 -15.54 -29.88 -19.04
C VAL A 74 -14.97 -28.80 -19.97
N SER A 75 -15.66 -28.52 -21.07
CA SER A 75 -15.23 -27.48 -22.02
C SER A 75 -15.32 -26.07 -21.41
N ALA A 76 -16.39 -25.80 -20.66
CA ALA A 76 -16.57 -24.56 -19.92
C ALA A 76 -15.49 -24.40 -18.84
N PHE A 77 -15.28 -25.42 -18.02
CA PHE A 77 -14.24 -25.43 -16.98
C PHE A 77 -12.84 -25.20 -17.55
N GLN A 78 -12.48 -25.84 -18.67
CA GLN A 78 -11.19 -25.62 -19.34
C GLN A 78 -11.03 -24.16 -19.82
N LYS A 79 -12.11 -23.55 -20.33
CA LYS A 79 -12.10 -22.15 -20.76
C LYS A 79 -11.94 -21.21 -19.57
N ASP A 80 -12.68 -21.44 -18.50
CA ASP A 80 -12.63 -20.61 -17.29
C ASP A 80 -11.26 -20.69 -16.64
N THR A 81 -10.74 -21.92 -16.47
CA THR A 81 -9.37 -22.14 -15.98
C THR A 81 -8.34 -21.39 -16.83
N ARG A 82 -8.43 -21.48 -18.16
CA ARG A 82 -7.50 -20.75 -19.06
C ARG A 82 -7.61 -19.23 -18.87
N ASN A 83 -8.81 -18.71 -18.69
CA ASN A 83 -9.04 -17.28 -18.49
C ASN A 83 -8.48 -16.82 -17.15
N GLU A 84 -8.73 -17.56 -16.07
CA GLU A 84 -8.20 -17.27 -14.73
C GLU A 84 -6.67 -17.28 -14.71
N PHE A 85 -6.04 -18.31 -15.30
CA PHE A 85 -4.58 -18.34 -15.44
C PHE A 85 -4.04 -17.17 -16.28
N GLY A 86 -4.79 -16.73 -17.30
CA GLY A 86 -4.48 -15.54 -18.08
C GLY A 86 -4.54 -14.26 -17.25
N ALA A 87 -5.60 -14.10 -16.45
CA ALA A 87 -5.79 -12.97 -15.56
C ALA A 87 -4.70 -12.89 -14.49
N VAL A 88 -4.42 -13.99 -13.79
CA VAL A 88 -3.34 -14.06 -12.77
C VAL A 88 -1.98 -13.71 -13.37
N ARG A 89 -1.68 -14.17 -14.60
CA ARG A 89 -0.43 -13.81 -15.28
C ARG A 89 -0.35 -12.31 -15.59
N ALA A 90 -1.47 -11.70 -16.00
CA ALA A 90 -1.54 -10.28 -16.28
C ALA A 90 -1.36 -9.44 -15.00
N GLU A 91 -2.03 -9.82 -13.91
CA GLU A 91 -1.89 -9.20 -12.59
C GLU A 91 -0.46 -9.30 -12.06
N MET A 92 0.16 -10.48 -12.18
CA MET A 92 1.54 -10.68 -11.74
C MET A 92 2.53 -9.83 -12.55
N ALA A 93 2.29 -9.66 -13.87
CA ALA A 93 3.12 -8.78 -14.69
C ALA A 93 2.92 -7.29 -14.33
N ALA A 94 1.68 -6.88 -14.05
CA ALA A 94 1.37 -5.54 -13.58
C ALA A 94 2.03 -5.23 -12.23
N PHE A 95 1.90 -6.14 -11.27
CA PHE A 95 2.52 -6.04 -9.95
C PHE A 95 4.06 -5.93 -10.05
N GLN A 96 4.70 -6.80 -10.84
CA GLN A 96 6.15 -6.73 -11.04
C GLN A 96 6.60 -5.37 -11.63
N LYS A 97 5.83 -4.82 -12.57
CA LYS A 97 6.11 -3.51 -13.17
C LYS A 97 5.95 -2.39 -12.15
N GLU A 98 4.86 -2.41 -11.38
CA GLU A 98 4.57 -1.44 -10.32
C GLU A 98 5.68 -1.45 -9.27
N THR A 99 6.00 -2.61 -8.69
CA THR A 99 7.08 -2.75 -7.71
C THR A 99 8.42 -2.23 -8.26
N LYS A 100 8.76 -2.55 -9.52
CA LYS A 100 10.01 -2.05 -10.13
C LYS A 100 10.02 -0.51 -10.22
N ASN A 101 8.88 0.08 -10.57
CA ASN A 101 8.76 1.54 -10.66
C ASN A 101 8.85 2.20 -9.28
N GLU A 102 8.17 1.66 -8.27
CA GLU A 102 8.23 2.15 -6.89
C GLU A 102 9.66 2.09 -6.34
N PHE A 103 10.36 0.97 -6.53
CA PHE A 103 11.77 0.87 -6.12
C PHE A 103 12.67 1.88 -6.84
N ALA A 104 12.40 2.18 -8.12
CA ALA A 104 13.15 3.20 -8.85
C ALA A 104 12.85 4.61 -8.31
N ALA A 105 11.59 4.91 -8.00
CA ALA A 105 11.17 6.18 -7.41
C ALA A 105 11.81 6.41 -6.04
N VAL A 106 11.74 5.42 -5.14
CA VAL A 106 12.36 5.49 -3.80
C VAL A 106 13.88 5.70 -3.91
N ARG A 107 14.56 5.01 -4.84
CA ARG A 107 16.00 5.25 -5.07
C ARG A 107 16.30 6.68 -5.52
N ALA A 108 15.46 7.24 -6.39
CA ALA A 108 15.61 8.62 -6.84
C ALA A 108 15.37 9.63 -5.70
N GLU A 109 14.35 9.41 -4.87
CA GLU A 109 14.07 10.23 -3.69
C GLU A 109 15.24 10.20 -2.69
N ILE A 110 15.77 9.02 -2.39
CA ILE A 110 16.94 8.86 -1.51
C ILE A 110 18.15 9.62 -2.08
N ALA A 111 18.40 9.53 -3.39
CA ALA A 111 19.52 10.24 -4.01
C ALA A 111 19.35 11.77 -3.93
N THR A 112 18.12 12.27 -4.14
CA THR A 112 17.79 13.70 -4.00
C THR A 112 17.98 14.16 -2.55
N ALA A 113 17.40 13.44 -1.58
CA ALA A 113 17.52 13.77 -0.16
C ALA A 113 18.98 13.79 0.30
N GLN A 114 19.81 12.82 -0.13
CA GLN A 114 21.24 12.81 0.17
C GLN A 114 21.97 14.04 -0.40
N LYS A 115 21.59 14.49 -1.60
CA LYS A 115 22.19 15.68 -2.22
C LYS A 115 21.77 16.95 -1.47
N GLU A 116 20.50 17.07 -1.13
CA GLU A 116 19.95 18.20 -0.36
C GLU A 116 20.62 18.29 1.02
N THR A 117 20.64 17.20 1.78
CA THR A 117 21.31 17.18 3.10
C THR A 117 22.79 17.55 3.02
N LYS A 118 23.53 17.07 1.99
CA LYS A 118 24.93 17.48 1.80
C LYS A 118 25.06 18.97 1.51
N SER A 119 24.16 19.51 0.69
CA SER A 119 24.13 20.93 0.33
C SER A 119 23.82 21.80 1.55
N GLU A 120 22.79 21.44 2.33
CA GLU A 120 22.40 22.14 3.55
C GLU A 120 23.53 22.11 4.59
N PHE A 121 24.19 20.96 4.78
CA PHE A 121 25.32 20.87 5.70
C PHE A 121 26.50 21.75 5.27
N ALA A 122 26.77 21.84 3.96
CA ALA A 122 27.78 22.73 3.42
C ALA A 122 27.41 24.20 3.62
N ALA A 123 26.14 24.57 3.41
CA ALA A 123 25.63 25.92 3.65
C ALA A 123 25.76 26.32 5.13
N VAL A 124 25.31 25.46 6.05
CA VAL A 124 25.42 25.71 7.51
C VAL A 124 26.88 25.86 7.95
N ARG A 125 27.80 25.03 7.41
CA ARG A 125 29.24 25.20 7.68
C ARG A 125 29.76 26.55 7.19
N ALA A 126 29.35 26.99 6.01
CA ALA A 126 29.76 28.26 5.44
C ALA A 126 29.21 29.45 6.26
N GLU A 127 27.93 29.40 6.64
CA GLU A 127 27.30 30.41 7.50
C GLU A 127 27.98 30.47 8.88
N MET A 128 28.28 29.33 9.49
CA MET A 128 28.98 29.29 10.77
C MET A 128 30.40 29.88 10.68
N ALA A 129 31.12 29.59 9.59
CA ALA A 129 32.44 30.18 9.36
C ALA A 129 32.36 31.70 9.14
N ALA A 130 31.35 32.17 8.41
CA ALA A 130 31.09 33.59 8.20
C ALA A 130 30.77 34.29 9.53
N ALA A 131 29.84 33.76 10.32
CA ALA A 131 29.46 34.29 11.62
C ALA A 131 30.66 34.36 12.58
N GLN A 132 31.50 33.31 12.66
CA GLN A 132 32.72 33.35 13.47
C GLN A 132 33.69 34.45 13.04
N LYS A 133 33.83 34.68 11.73
CA LYS A 133 34.67 35.75 11.19
C LYS A 133 34.12 37.13 11.53
N GLU A 134 32.81 37.31 11.36
CA GLU A 134 32.10 38.54 11.71
C GLU A 134 32.27 38.86 13.20
N THR A 135 31.97 37.93 14.10
CA THR A 135 32.16 38.13 15.55
C THR A 135 33.61 38.47 15.92
N LYS A 136 34.60 37.84 15.28
CA LYS A 136 36.02 38.19 15.50
C LYS A 136 36.34 39.62 15.05
N ASN A 137 35.79 40.03 13.91
CA ASN A 137 35.98 41.39 13.38
C ASN A 137 35.30 42.43 14.27
N GLU A 138 34.06 42.20 14.67
CA GLU A 138 33.32 43.08 15.58
C GLU A 138 34.06 43.23 16.92
N PHE A 139 34.55 42.13 17.49
CA PHE A 139 35.31 42.19 18.73
C PHE A 139 36.64 42.95 18.59
N ALA A 140 37.32 42.81 17.45
CA ALA A 140 38.51 43.59 17.14
C ALA A 140 38.19 45.09 16.99
N ALA A 141 37.07 45.43 16.33
CA ALA A 141 36.59 46.79 16.18
C ALA A 141 36.26 47.42 17.55
N VAL A 142 35.48 46.72 18.39
CA VAL A 142 35.16 47.17 19.76
C VAL A 142 36.41 47.40 20.61
N ARG A 143 37.42 46.52 20.51
CA ARG A 143 38.71 46.72 21.20
C ARG A 143 39.44 47.96 20.69
N ALA A 144 39.42 48.22 19.39
CA ALA A 144 40.05 49.40 18.80
C ALA A 144 39.34 50.69 19.24
N GLU A 145 38.01 50.69 19.22
CA GLU A 145 37.19 51.81 19.72
C GLU A 145 37.42 52.07 21.21
N MET A 146 37.48 51.03 22.03
CA MET A 146 37.77 51.17 23.46
C MET A 146 39.18 51.74 23.72
N ALA A 147 40.18 51.31 22.96
CA ALA A 147 41.53 51.86 23.05
C ALA A 147 41.59 53.33 22.62
N ALA A 148 40.85 53.69 21.56
CA ALA A 148 40.72 55.07 21.11
C ALA A 148 40.04 55.95 22.17
N ALA A 149 38.91 55.51 22.73
CA ALA A 149 38.19 56.21 23.79
C ALA A 149 39.06 56.42 25.04
N GLN A 150 39.80 55.39 25.49
CA GLN A 150 40.74 55.53 26.61
C GLN A 150 41.84 56.57 26.35
N LYS A 151 42.38 56.60 25.11
CA LYS A 151 43.39 57.59 24.70
C LYS A 151 42.80 59.00 24.68
N GLU A 152 41.60 59.16 24.15
CA GLU A 152 40.86 60.43 24.12
C GLU A 152 40.64 60.95 25.54
N THR A 153 40.06 60.14 26.43
CA THR A 153 39.84 60.52 27.83
C THR A 153 41.14 60.90 28.55
N LYS A 154 42.25 60.18 28.29
CA LYS A 154 43.56 60.53 28.88
C LYS A 154 44.09 61.87 28.36
N ASN A 155 43.87 62.15 27.07
CA ASN A 155 44.25 63.43 26.46
C ASN A 155 43.42 64.58 27.05
N GLU A 156 42.10 64.40 27.14
CA GLU A 156 41.19 65.38 27.77
C GLU A 156 41.58 65.66 29.22
N PHE A 157 41.85 64.63 30.02
CA PHE A 157 42.29 64.83 31.40
C PHE A 157 43.63 65.59 31.50
N THR A 158 44.54 65.32 30.57
CA THR A 158 45.82 66.04 30.49
C THR A 158 45.61 67.50 30.13
N ALA A 159 44.72 67.79 29.17
CA ALA A 159 44.35 69.14 28.77
C ALA A 159 43.69 69.90 29.94
N VAL A 160 42.70 69.31 30.60
CA VAL A 160 42.04 69.90 31.77
C VAL A 160 43.05 70.21 32.88
N ARG A 161 43.99 69.30 33.18
CA ARG A 161 45.04 69.55 34.17
C ARG A 161 45.96 70.70 33.77
N ALA A 162 46.28 70.85 32.48
CA ALA A 162 47.07 71.98 31.98
C ALA A 162 46.31 73.31 32.13
N ASP A 163 45.03 73.31 31.77
CA ASP A 163 44.14 74.47 31.90
C ASP A 163 43.99 74.90 33.37
N MET A 164 43.84 73.96 34.30
CA MET A 164 43.80 74.25 35.73
C MET A 164 45.09 74.91 36.22
N LYS A 165 46.27 74.42 35.83
CA LYS A 165 47.55 75.04 36.19
C LYS A 165 47.71 76.44 35.62
N LEU A 166 47.29 76.65 34.37
CA LEU A 166 47.29 77.97 33.75
C LEU A 166 46.33 78.93 34.46
N LEU A 167 45.16 78.45 34.87
CA LEU A 167 44.20 79.22 35.64
C LEU A 167 44.78 79.60 37.02
N GLU A 168 45.38 78.66 37.74
CA GLU A 168 46.08 78.91 39.01
C GLU A 168 47.16 79.98 38.83
N GLN A 169 48.04 79.84 37.84
CA GLN A 169 49.09 80.83 37.54
C GLN A 169 48.50 82.21 37.23
N ARG A 170 47.47 82.28 36.37
CA ARG A 170 46.81 83.55 36.02
C ARG A 170 46.18 84.20 37.26
N MET A 171 45.58 83.42 38.16
CA MET A 171 45.01 83.91 39.41
C MET A 171 46.08 84.41 40.36
N THR A 172 47.18 83.67 40.55
CA THR A 172 48.32 84.10 41.37
C THR A 172 48.93 85.41 40.85
N ILE A 173 49.12 85.53 39.53
CA ILE A 173 49.64 86.76 38.91
C ILE A 173 48.68 87.92 39.12
N LYS A 174 47.37 87.73 38.84
CA LYS A 174 46.35 88.79 39.04
C LYS A 174 46.26 89.23 40.49
N LEU A 175 46.23 88.28 41.44
CA LEU A 175 46.15 88.58 42.87
C LEU A 175 47.42 89.28 43.37
N GLY A 176 48.61 88.80 42.95
CA GLY A 176 49.88 89.44 43.26
C GLY A 176 49.98 90.87 42.71
N ALA A 177 49.55 91.09 41.46
CA ALA A 177 49.47 92.42 40.86
C ALA A 177 48.50 93.34 41.62
N MET A 178 47.34 92.82 42.05
CA MET A 178 46.36 93.57 42.84
C MET A 178 46.91 93.95 44.23
N LEU A 179 47.61 93.04 44.92
CA LEU A 179 48.26 93.31 46.20
C LEU A 179 49.38 94.34 46.06
N ALA A 180 50.21 94.23 45.01
CA ALA A 180 51.27 95.20 44.74
C ALA A 180 50.71 96.60 44.45
N ALA A 181 49.64 96.68 43.64
CA ALA A 181 48.93 97.93 43.38
C ALA A 181 48.35 98.52 44.66
N PHE A 182 47.69 97.71 45.50
CA PHE A 182 47.14 98.14 46.78
C PHE A 182 48.21 98.64 47.75
N ALA A 183 49.31 97.90 47.90
CA ALA A 183 50.45 98.33 48.72
C ALA A 183 51.07 99.64 48.21
N GLY A 184 51.20 99.80 46.88
CA GLY A 184 51.66 101.04 46.25
C GLY A 184 50.75 102.24 46.58
N ILE A 185 49.43 102.05 46.53
CA ILE A 185 48.45 103.08 46.91
C ILE A 185 48.60 103.46 48.39
N LEU A 186 48.71 102.47 49.30
CA LEU A 186 48.90 102.73 50.74
C LEU A 186 50.19 103.49 51.04
N ILE A 187 51.31 103.12 50.40
CA ILE A 187 52.60 103.80 50.55
C ILE A 187 52.49 105.25 50.08
N ALA A 188 51.85 105.49 48.93
CA ALA A 188 51.61 106.84 48.42
C ALA A 188 50.76 107.67 49.40
N ALA A 189 49.68 107.09 49.94
CA ALA A 189 48.82 107.76 50.92
C ALA A 189 49.57 108.11 52.23
N MET A 190 50.38 107.20 52.77
CA MET A 190 51.19 107.48 53.97
C MET A 190 52.19 108.62 53.72
N ARG A 191 52.81 108.68 52.53
CA ARG A 191 53.73 109.77 52.19
C ARG A 191 53.05 111.14 52.14
N VAL A 192 51.79 111.20 51.70
CA VAL A 192 50.98 112.43 51.67
C VAL A 192 50.58 112.90 53.07
N ILE A 193 50.41 111.99 54.05
CA ILE A 193 50.01 112.35 55.43
C ILE A 193 51.18 112.86 56.28
N VAL A 194 52.42 112.51 55.94
CA VAL A 194 53.64 112.86 56.70
C VAL A 194 54.28 114.19 56.23
N HIS A 195 53.71 114.86 55.22
CA HIS A 195 54.07 116.23 54.81
C HIS A 195 52.90 117.18 55.12
#